data_AF-A0A3N5UGJ3-F1
#
_entry.id   AF-A0A3N5UGJ3-F1
#
_cell.length_a   1.000
_cell.length_b   1.000
_cell.length_c   1.000
_cell.angle_alpha   90.00
_cell.angle_beta   90.00
_cell.angle_gamma   90.00
#
_symmetry.space_group_name_H-M   'P 1'
#
loop_
_entity.id
_entity.type
_entity.pdbx_description
1 polymer ?
#
loop_
_entity_poly.entity_id
_entity_poly.type
_entity_poly.pdbx_seq_one_letter_code
_entity_poly.pdbx_strand_id
1 'polypeptide(L)'
;PRKVILVVGMNKVAPDLDSAIARVKHYAAPVNAIRLGIPTPCVETGLCADCKSPQRICNIWTIIEGHMVKDRIHVKLVGENLGY
;
A
#
# COMPACT_ATOMS: atom_id res chain seq x y z
N PRO A 1 -20.20 -3.03 4.76
CA PRO A 1 -20.55 -1.60 4.54
C PRO A 1 -21.44 -1.42 3.30
N ARG A 2 -22.44 -0.52 3.36
CA ARG A 2 -23.40 -0.27 2.26
C ARG A 2 -22.75 0.41 1.04
N LYS A 3 -21.80 1.30 1.26
CA LYS A 3 -20.99 2.00 0.24
C LYS A 3 -19.54 1.99 0.70
N VAL A 4 -18.60 1.86 -0.24
CA VAL A 4 -17.16 1.97 0.01
C VAL A 4 -16.61 3.03 -0.93
N ILE A 5 -15.91 4.02 -0.38
CA ILE A 5 -15.24 5.07 -1.15
C ILE A 5 -13.75 4.97 -0.83
N LEU A 6 -12.94 4.68 -1.85
CA LEU A 6 -11.49 4.68 -1.76
C LEU A 6 -10.99 6.02 -2.31
N VAL A 7 -10.40 6.84 -1.45
CA VAL A 7 -9.72 8.08 -1.86
C VAL A 7 -8.24 7.76 -2.01
N VAL A 8 -7.72 7.88 -3.23
CA VAL A 8 -6.39 7.39 -3.60
C VAL A 8 -5.62 8.49 -4.31
N GLY A 9 -4.43 8.84 -3.79
CA GLY A 9 -3.53 9.79 -4.45
C GLY A 9 -2.92 9.19 -5.72
N MET A 10 -2.62 10.04 -6.72
CA MET A 10 -2.02 9.59 -7.98
C MET A 10 -0.66 8.91 -7.79
N ASN A 11 0.05 9.22 -6.70
CA ASN A 11 1.27 8.50 -6.32
C ASN A 11 1.11 7.00 -6.11
N LYS A 12 -0.13 6.46 -6.04
CA LYS A 12 -0.43 5.03 -5.81
C LYS A 12 -0.83 4.27 -7.08
N VAL A 13 -1.00 4.95 -8.21
CA VAL A 13 -1.32 4.31 -9.49
C VAL A 13 -0.06 3.68 -10.07
N ALA A 14 -0.15 2.43 -10.51
CA ALA A 14 0.94 1.68 -11.10
C ALA A 14 0.46 1.05 -12.43
N PRO A 15 1.37 0.81 -13.39
CA PRO A 15 1.01 0.24 -14.70
C PRO A 15 0.56 -1.22 -14.62
N ASP A 16 1.01 -1.95 -13.60
CA ASP A 16 0.75 -3.38 -13.43
C ASP A 16 0.86 -3.80 -11.95
N LEU A 17 0.48 -5.05 -11.67
CA LEU A 17 0.46 -5.61 -10.32
C LEU A 17 1.87 -5.71 -9.71
N ASP A 18 2.87 -6.10 -10.48
CA ASP A 18 4.24 -6.26 -9.99
C ASP A 18 4.82 -4.91 -9.57
N SER A 19 4.62 -3.87 -10.37
CA SER A 19 4.97 -2.48 -10.07
C SER A 19 4.22 -1.96 -8.84
N ALA A 20 2.94 -2.31 -8.67
CA ALA A 20 2.16 -1.94 -7.49
C ALA A 20 2.72 -2.58 -6.20
N ILE A 21 3.06 -3.88 -6.26
CA ILE A 21 3.67 -4.61 -5.15
C ILE A 21 5.06 -4.05 -4.84
N ALA A 22 5.87 -3.79 -5.87
CA ALA A 22 7.21 -3.24 -5.74
C ALA A 22 7.17 -1.87 -5.04
N ARG A 23 6.27 -0.98 -5.45
CA ARG A 23 6.04 0.31 -4.79
C ARG A 23 5.75 0.16 -3.30
N VAL A 24 4.89 -0.78 -2.91
CA VAL A 24 4.59 -0.98 -1.49
C VAL A 24 5.79 -1.56 -0.74
N LYS A 25 6.52 -2.53 -1.31
CA LYS A 25 7.69 -3.14 -0.68
C LYS A 25 8.88 -2.18 -0.55
N HIS A 26 9.14 -1.39 -1.58
CA HIS A 26 10.37 -0.60 -1.71
C HIS A 26 10.19 0.89 -1.41
N TYR A 27 8.96 1.38 -1.26
CA TYR A 27 8.70 2.78 -0.91
C TYR A 27 7.72 2.91 0.25
N ALA A 28 6.45 2.52 0.06
CA ALA A 28 5.39 2.87 1.02
C ALA A 28 5.60 2.22 2.40
N ALA A 29 5.92 0.93 2.45
CA ALA A 29 6.13 0.23 3.72
C ALA A 29 7.43 0.65 4.42
N PRO A 30 8.59 0.75 3.75
CA PRO A 30 9.81 1.26 4.38
C PRO A 30 9.64 2.65 5.00
N VAL A 31 9.13 3.63 4.23
CA VAL A 31 8.96 5.01 4.73
C VAL A 31 7.98 5.05 5.91
N ASN A 32 6.90 4.27 5.84
CA ASN A 32 5.93 4.22 6.93
C ASN A 32 6.47 3.51 8.18
N ALA A 33 7.25 2.44 8.02
CA ALA A 33 7.90 1.74 9.12
C ALA A 33 8.94 2.63 9.82
N ILE A 34 9.71 3.41 9.05
CA ILE A 34 10.69 4.38 9.57
C ILE A 34 9.97 5.44 10.41
N ARG A 35 8.90 6.03 9.88
CA ARG A 35 8.10 7.02 10.62
C ARG A 35 7.54 6.47 11.92
N LEU A 36 7.15 5.20 11.94
CA LEU A 36 6.57 4.54 13.11
C LEU A 36 7.62 3.99 14.08
N GLY A 37 8.92 4.00 13.71
CA GLY A 37 10.00 3.48 14.55
C GLY A 37 9.91 1.96 14.82
N ILE A 38 9.35 1.20 13.88
CA ILE A 38 9.12 -0.25 14.07
C ILE A 38 10.43 -1.00 13.84
N PRO A 39 10.84 -1.92 14.74
CA PRO A 39 12.10 -2.68 14.61
C PRO A 39 12.00 -3.72 13.48
N THR A 40 12.25 -3.24 12.27
CA THR A 40 12.25 -4.02 11.03
C THR A 40 13.50 -3.66 10.23
N PRO A 41 14.06 -4.58 9.42
CA PRO A 41 15.29 -4.31 8.67
C PRO A 41 15.21 -3.09 7.75
N CYS A 42 14.03 -2.76 7.23
CA CYS A 42 13.84 -1.58 6.39
C CYS A 42 13.92 -0.25 7.16
N VAL A 43 13.77 -0.26 8.49
CA VAL A 43 13.99 0.93 9.32
C VAL A 43 15.48 1.19 9.53
N GLU A 44 16.27 0.13 9.64
CA GLU A 44 17.72 0.23 9.82
C GLU A 44 18.43 0.54 8.50
N THR A 45 18.03 -0.11 7.41
CA THR A 45 18.75 -0.07 6.12
C THR A 45 18.11 0.86 5.09
N GLY A 46 16.87 1.29 5.29
CA GLY A 46 16.08 2.00 4.28
C GLY A 46 15.62 1.13 3.10
N LEU A 47 15.99 -0.16 3.06
CA LEU A 47 15.73 -1.07 1.94
C LEU A 47 14.88 -2.27 2.37
N CYS A 48 14.09 -2.78 1.43
CA CYS A 48 13.30 -3.99 1.66
C CYS A 48 14.20 -5.24 1.59
N ALA A 49 14.26 -6.00 2.68
CA ALA A 49 14.97 -7.29 2.74
C ALA A 49 14.01 -8.50 2.61
N ASP A 50 12.78 -8.28 2.14
CA ASP A 50 11.68 -9.27 2.12
C ASP A 50 11.55 -10.07 3.43
N CYS A 51 11.65 -9.35 4.56
CA CYS A 51 11.84 -9.96 5.86
C CYS A 51 10.61 -10.76 6.37
N LYS A 52 10.84 -11.56 7.41
CA LYS A 52 9.79 -12.24 8.20
C LYS A 52 9.72 -11.71 9.64
N SER A 53 10.07 -10.44 9.86
CA SER A 53 9.98 -9.84 11.20
C SER A 53 8.55 -9.99 11.75
N PRO A 54 8.39 -10.35 13.04
CA PRO A 54 7.07 -10.36 13.68
C PRO A 54 6.33 -9.02 13.59
N GLN A 55 7.06 -7.92 13.40
CA GLN A 55 6.51 -6.57 13.30
C GLN A 55 6.43 -6.06 11.84
N ARG A 56 6.55 -6.95 10.85
CA ARG A 56 6.40 -6.60 9.43
C ARG A 56 5.01 -6.03 9.15
N ILE A 57 4.96 -4.78 8.67
CA ILE A 57 3.70 -4.11 8.32
C ILE A 57 3.17 -4.45 6.92
N CYS A 58 4.03 -4.89 6.00
CA CYS A 58 3.67 -5.30 4.63
C CYS A 58 3.45 -6.82 4.53
N ASN A 59 2.65 -7.38 5.44
CA ASN A 59 2.47 -8.82 5.65
C ASN A 59 1.18 -9.40 5.03
N ILE A 60 0.28 -8.56 4.52
CA ILE A 60 -0.99 -8.98 3.89
C ILE A 60 -1.27 -8.19 2.62
N TRP A 61 -1.95 -8.84 1.67
CA TRP A 61 -2.39 -8.24 0.42
C TRP A 61 -3.83 -8.62 0.13
N THR A 62 -4.54 -7.76 -0.58
CA THR A 62 -5.88 -8.04 -1.09
C THR A 62 -5.98 -7.51 -2.51
N ILE A 63 -6.45 -8.35 -3.42
CA ILE A 63 -6.76 -7.98 -4.80
C ILE A 63 -8.28 -8.01 -4.92
N ILE A 64 -8.85 -6.92 -5.41
CA ILE A 64 -10.30 -6.79 -5.64
C ILE A 64 -10.52 -6.73 -7.14
N GLU A 65 -10.99 -7.85 -7.72
CA GLU A 65 -11.29 -7.92 -9.15
C GLU A 65 -12.66 -7.30 -9.49
N GLY A 66 -13.57 -7.27 -8.53
CA GLY A 66 -14.91 -6.71 -8.72
C GLY A 66 -15.82 -6.92 -7.51
N HIS A 67 -17.09 -6.53 -7.66
CA HIS A 67 -18.11 -6.73 -6.63
C HIS A 67 -19.49 -6.92 -7.27
N MET A 68 -20.27 -7.91 -6.82
CA MET A 68 -21.56 -8.28 -7.40
C MET A 68 -22.65 -7.19 -7.29
N VAL A 69 -22.65 -6.42 -6.20
CA VAL A 69 -23.57 -5.29 -6.01
C VAL A 69 -23.04 -4.09 -6.80
N LYS A 70 -23.82 -3.66 -7.80
CA LYS A 70 -23.55 -2.49 -8.64
C LYS A 70 -23.30 -1.24 -7.80
N ASP A 71 -22.36 -0.41 -8.26
CA ASP A 71 -22.01 0.89 -7.67
C ASP A 71 -21.59 0.86 -6.18
N ARG A 72 -21.24 -0.31 -5.62
CA ARG A 72 -20.87 -0.40 -4.20
C ARG A 72 -19.50 0.19 -3.89
N ILE A 73 -18.52 -0.07 -4.75
CA ILE A 73 -17.12 0.38 -4.58
C ILE A 73 -16.88 1.54 -5.55
N HIS A 74 -16.42 2.68 -5.02
CA HIS A 74 -16.05 3.83 -5.82
C HIS A 74 -14.60 4.23 -5.51
N VAL A 75 -13.77 4.32 -6.54
CA VAL A 75 -12.39 4.79 -6.42
C VAL A 75 -12.32 6.23 -6.92
N LYS A 76 -11.99 7.16 -6.02
CA LYS A 76 -11.75 8.57 -6.34
C LYS A 76 -10.25 8.81 -6.37
N LEU A 77 -9.72 9.02 -7.58
CA LEU A 77 -8.35 9.44 -7.78
C LEU A 77 -8.22 10.94 -7.50
N VAL A 78 -7.25 11.29 -6.66
CA VAL A 78 -6.89 12.66 -6.31
C VAL A 78 -5.57 12.98 -6.98
N GLY A 79 -5.49 14.08 -7.73
CA GLY A 79 -4.33 14.52 -8.52
C GLY A 79 -3.07 14.91 -7.72
N GLU A 80 -2.97 14.48 -6.47
CA GLU A 80 -1.92 14.84 -5.52
C GLU A 80 -1.23 13.60 -4.94
N ASN A 81 -0.07 13.82 -4.32
CA ASN A 81 0.66 12.79 -3.60
C ASN A 81 0.14 12.69 -2.16
N LEU A 82 -0.75 11.73 -1.90
CA LEU A 82 -1.31 11.52 -0.57
C LEU A 82 -0.60 10.38 0.15
N GLY A 83 -0.05 10.63 1.34
CA GLY A 83 0.68 9.63 2.13
C GLY A 83 1.92 9.07 1.42
N TYR A 84 2.25 7.81 1.69
CA TYR A 84 3.41 7.10 1.11
C TYR A 84 3.04 6.23 -0.07
#